data_AF-A0A4Y7IEB8-F1
#
_entry.id   AF-A0A4Y7IEB8-F1
#
_cell.length_a   1.000
_cell.length_b   1.000
_cell.length_c   1.000
_cell.angle_alpha   90.00
_cell.angle_beta   90.00
_cell.angle_gamma   90.00
#
_symmetry.space_group_name_H-M   'P 1'
#
loop_
_entity.id
_entity.type
_entity.pdbx_description
1 polymer ?
#
loop_
_entity_poly.entity_id
_entity_poly.type
_entity_poly.pdbx_seq_one_letter_code
_entity_poly.pdbx_strand_id
1 'polypeptide(L)'
;MTSPWFLPFAYLIISTYTYSLAEFLLLGGTLQGWWNEQRVWMFKRTTSYLFAIIDSISKLLGLSKSAFVITSKVAEEDVSERYEKEIMEFGTSSPIFTTIIATLALINLFSLVGGLKKVFIDMKLEMTEQPLLYKLSSVVL
;
A
#
# COMPACT_ATOMS: atom_id res chain seq x y z
N MET A 1 25.08 1.21 13.92
CA MET A 1 24.49 2.48 14.40
C MET A 1 22.97 2.35 14.34
N THR A 2 22.32 1.94 15.43
CA THR A 2 20.85 1.94 15.53
C THR A 2 20.40 3.37 15.80
N SER A 3 19.56 3.90 14.92
CA SER A 3 18.94 5.21 15.12
C SER A 3 18.13 5.17 16.43
N PRO A 4 18.30 6.13 17.36
CA PRO A 4 17.52 6.20 18.60
C PRO A 4 16.01 6.29 18.36
N TRP A 5 15.61 6.73 17.17
CA TRP A 5 14.22 6.92 16.77
C TRP A 5 13.55 5.63 16.31
N PHE A 6 14.30 4.59 15.99
CA PHE A 6 13.71 3.33 15.53
C PHE A 6 12.82 2.68 16.60
N LEU A 7 13.29 2.67 17.86
CA LEU A 7 12.59 2.06 18.98
C LEU A 7 11.18 2.65 19.23
N PRO A 8 10.99 3.97 19.36
CA PRO A 8 9.65 4.53 19.58
C PRO A 8 8.70 4.28 18.41
N PHE A 9 9.18 4.36 17.16
CA PHE A 9 8.33 4.05 16.00
C PHE A 9 7.93 2.58 15.96
N ALA A 10 8.87 1.66 16.18
CA ALA A 10 8.57 0.24 16.26
C ALA A 10 7.57 -0.08 17.37
N TYR A 11 7.74 0.53 18.55
CA TYR A 11 6.83 0.36 19.68
C TYR A 11 5.41 0.85 19.36
N LEU A 12 5.27 2.04 18.77
CA LEU A 12 3.95 2.58 18.38
C LEU A 12 3.26 1.70 17.35
N ILE A 13 3.99 1.21 16.34
CA ILE A 13 3.46 0.31 15.32
C ILE A 13 2.98 -0.99 15.96
N ILE A 14 3.84 -1.65 16.73
CA ILE A 14 3.51 -2.95 17.34
C ILE A 14 2.33 -2.81 18.31
N SER A 15 2.35 -1.79 19.17
CA SER A 15 1.29 -1.59 20.17
C SER A 15 -0.07 -1.33 19.53
N THR A 16 -0.14 -0.49 18.49
CA THR A 16 -1.41 -0.19 17.80
C THR A 16 -1.99 -1.41 17.08
N TYR A 17 -1.17 -2.17 16.35
CA TYR A 17 -1.63 -3.40 15.71
C TYR A 17 -2.05 -4.47 16.72
N THR A 18 -1.25 -4.68 17.77
CA THR A 18 -1.57 -5.66 18.83
C THR A 18 -2.86 -5.31 19.55
N TYR A 19 -3.07 -4.03 19.88
CA TYR A 19 -4.30 -3.55 20.50
C TYR A 19 -5.51 -3.80 19.60
N SER A 20 -5.45 -3.39 18.33
CA SER A 20 -6.55 -3.59 17.38
C SER A 20 -6.88 -5.07 17.15
N LEU A 21 -5.86 -5.94 17.16
CA LEU A 21 -6.04 -7.38 17.02
C LEU A 21 -6.71 -7.97 18.26
N ALA A 22 -6.25 -7.58 19.45
CA ALA A 22 -6.82 -8.04 20.71
C ALA A 22 -8.29 -7.64 20.83
N GLU A 23 -8.63 -6.38 20.52
CA GLU A 23 -10.01 -5.90 20.50
C GLU A 23 -10.89 -6.69 19.53
N PHE A 24 -10.40 -6.95 18.31
CA PHE A 24 -11.12 -7.70 17.29
C PHE A 24 -11.40 -9.15 17.73
N LEU A 25 -10.43 -9.81 18.35
CA LEU A 25 -10.59 -11.16 18.89
C LEU A 25 -11.52 -11.21 20.10
N LEU A 26 -11.46 -10.21 20.98
CA LEU A 26 -12.35 -10.10 22.15
C LEU A 26 -13.82 -9.91 21.75
N LEU A 27 -14.07 -9.27 20.61
CA LEU A 27 -15.41 -9.11 20.02
C LEU A 27 -15.90 -10.36 19.27
N GLY A 28 -15.14 -11.47 19.32
CA GLY A 28 -15.50 -12.73 18.67
C GLY A 28 -15.15 -12.79 17.18
N GLY A 29 -14.33 -11.86 16.68
CA GLY A 29 -13.82 -11.90 15.31
C GLY A 29 -12.71 -12.93 15.13
N THR A 30 -12.39 -13.26 13.88
CA THR A 30 -11.27 -14.15 13.56
C THR A 30 -10.02 -13.38 13.10
N LEU A 31 -8.87 -14.06 13.02
CA LEU A 31 -7.63 -13.48 12.47
C LEU A 31 -7.77 -13.09 10.99
N GLN A 32 -8.51 -13.86 10.20
CA GLN A 32 -8.72 -13.60 8.78
C GLN A 32 -9.65 -12.39 8.59
N GLY A 33 -10.69 -12.28 9.42
CA GLY A 33 -11.55 -11.11 9.49
C GLY A 33 -10.78 -9.84 9.84
N TRP A 34 -9.91 -9.89 10.85
CA TRP A 34 -9.08 -8.73 11.22
C TRP A 34 -8.16 -8.31 10.07
N TRP A 35 -7.50 -9.27 9.42
CA TRP A 35 -6.63 -9.01 8.28
C TRP A 35 -7.39 -8.37 7.12
N ASN A 36 -8.62 -8.82 6.86
CA ASN A 36 -9.49 -8.21 5.86
C ASN A 36 -9.84 -6.76 6.23
N GLU A 37 -10.17 -6.48 7.48
CA GLU A 37 -10.48 -5.12 7.96
C GLU A 37 -9.29 -4.18 7.77
N GLN A 38 -8.07 -4.62 8.11
CA GLN A 38 -6.85 -3.85 7.89
C GLN A 38 -6.63 -3.52 6.40
N ARG A 39 -6.85 -4.50 5.51
CA ARG A 39 -6.76 -4.29 4.05
C ARG A 39 -7.77 -3.26 3.56
N VAL A 40 -9.03 -3.41 3.94
CA VAL A 40 -10.10 -2.50 3.54
C VAL A 40 -9.86 -1.09 4.07
N TRP A 41 -9.39 -0.97 5.31
CA TRP A 41 -9.07 0.32 5.91
C TRP A 41 -7.96 1.06 5.16
N MET A 42 -6.90 0.34 4.76
CA MET A 42 -5.86 0.91 3.90
C MET A 42 -6.42 1.39 2.56
N PHE A 43 -7.26 0.58 1.89
CA PHE A 43 -7.88 0.97 0.62
C PHE A 43 -8.81 2.18 0.77
N LYS A 44 -9.66 2.23 1.79
CA LYS A 44 -10.54 3.39 2.06
C LYS A 44 -9.73 4.66 2.27
N ARG A 45 -8.63 4.58 3.03
CA ARG A 45 -7.74 5.72 3.28
C ARG A 45 -7.08 6.21 2.00
N THR A 46 -6.53 5.32 1.16
CA THR A 46 -5.83 5.74 -0.06
C THR A 46 -6.77 6.21 -1.16
N THR A 47 -7.89 5.51 -1.37
CA THR A 47 -8.84 5.82 -2.45
C THR A 47 -9.64 7.09 -2.19
N SER A 48 -10.04 7.38 -0.95
CA SER A 48 -10.81 8.60 -0.64
C SER A 48 -10.05 9.89 -0.98
N TYR A 49 -8.76 9.97 -0.59
CA TYR A 49 -7.93 11.13 -0.92
C TYR A 49 -7.64 11.25 -2.41
N LEU A 50 -7.35 10.13 -3.09
CA LEU A 50 -7.11 10.13 -4.54
C LEU A 50 -8.36 10.54 -5.32
N PHE A 51 -9.53 10.04 -4.94
CA PHE A 51 -10.79 10.43 -5.54
C PHE A 51 -11.06 11.92 -5.36
N ALA A 52 -10.83 12.47 -4.16
CA ALA A 52 -10.98 13.90 -3.89
C ALA A 52 -10.05 14.77 -4.76
N ILE A 53 -8.81 14.32 -4.97
CA ILE A 53 -7.84 15.00 -5.85
C ILE A 53 -8.30 14.95 -7.31
N ILE A 54 -8.71 13.77 -7.80
CA ILE A 54 -9.18 13.59 -9.18
C ILE A 54 -10.44 14.42 -9.44
N ASP A 55 -11.38 14.43 -8.51
CA ASP A 55 -12.61 15.24 -8.60
C ASP A 55 -12.28 16.74 -8.60
N SER A 56 -11.34 17.18 -7.75
CA SER A 56 -10.88 18.57 -7.70
C SER A 56 -10.21 19.00 -9.01
N ILE A 57 -9.33 18.16 -9.58
CA ILE A 57 -8.68 18.41 -10.87
C ILE A 57 -9.72 18.43 -12.00
N SER A 58 -10.67 17.49 -11.99
CA SER A 58 -11.73 17.41 -13.02
C SER A 58 -12.65 18.64 -12.99
N LYS A 59 -12.95 19.17 -11.80
CA LYS A 59 -13.67 20.43 -11.61
C LYS A 59 -12.86 21.62 -12.12
N LEU A 60 -11.55 21.66 -11.84
CA LEU A 60 -10.64 22.71 -12.30
C LEU A 60 -10.51 22.74 -13.83
N LEU A 61 -10.53 21.57 -14.47
CA LEU A 61 -10.49 21.41 -15.94
C LEU A 61 -11.85 21.65 -16.62
N GLY A 62 -12.91 21.97 -15.87
CA GLY A 62 -14.26 22.20 -16.42
C GLY A 62 -14.96 20.93 -16.92
N LEU A 63 -14.45 19.74 -16.56
CA LEU A 63 -14.91 18.45 -17.09
C LEU A 63 -16.05 17.82 -16.28
N SER A 64 -16.41 18.33 -15.10
CA SER A 64 -17.29 17.59 -14.16
C SER A 64 -18.65 18.25 -13.92
N LYS A 65 -19.71 17.68 -14.53
CA LYS A 65 -21.03 17.48 -13.90
C LYS A 65 -21.07 16.05 -13.34
N SER A 66 -20.35 15.77 -12.26
CA SER A 66 -20.41 14.43 -11.63
C SER A 66 -21.74 14.26 -10.90
N ALA A 67 -22.72 13.66 -11.56
CA ALA A 67 -23.90 13.11 -10.90
C ALA A 67 -23.44 11.86 -10.13
N PHE A 68 -23.28 12.00 -8.82
CA PHE A 68 -23.04 10.87 -7.92
C PHE A 68 -24.24 9.92 -8.00
N VAL A 69 -24.16 8.94 -8.91
CA VAL A 69 -25.15 7.86 -8.99
C VAL A 69 -24.94 6.99 -7.76
N ILE A 70 -25.90 7.06 -6.85
CA ILE A 70 -25.96 6.24 -5.64
C ILE A 70 -26.05 4.78 -6.09
N THR A 71 -24.96 4.02 -5.97
CA THR A 71 -25.00 2.57 -6.15
C THR A 71 -25.89 1.97 -5.06
N SER A 72 -26.99 1.34 -5.46
CA SER A 72 -27.86 0.62 -4.53
C SER A 72 -27.09 -0.55 -3.93
N LYS A 73 -26.93 -0.52 -2.60
CA LYS A 73 -26.30 -1.60 -1.83
C LYS A 73 -27.31 -2.75 -1.60
N VAL A 74 -27.91 -3.27 -2.67
CA VAL A 74 -28.69 -4.52 -2.60
C VAL A 74 -27.69 -5.65 -2.77
N ALA A 75 -27.38 -6.33 -1.67
CA ALA A 75 -26.57 -7.54 -1.69
C ALA A 75 -27.50 -8.70 -2.12
N GLU A 76 -27.15 -9.36 -3.21
CA GLU A 76 -27.75 -10.66 -3.55
C GLU A 76 -27.39 -11.69 -2.47
N GLU A 77 -28.30 -12.64 -2.24
CA GLU A 77 -28.27 -13.58 -1.10
C GLU A 77 -27.05 -14.55 -1.14
N ASP A 78 -26.35 -14.63 -2.27
CA ASP A 78 -25.11 -15.38 -2.47
C ASP A 78 -23.84 -14.59 -2.07
N VAL A 79 -23.93 -13.25 -2.01
CA VAL A 79 -22.85 -12.35 -1.56
C VAL A 79 -22.80 -12.31 -0.03
N SER A 80 -23.94 -12.40 0.66
CA SER A 80 -24.00 -12.45 2.13
C SER A 80 -23.35 -13.72 2.69
N GLU A 81 -23.61 -14.88 2.07
CA GLU A 81 -23.06 -16.17 2.51
C GLU A 81 -21.52 -16.23 2.40
N ARG A 82 -20.94 -15.50 1.44
CA ARG A 82 -19.48 -15.38 1.26
C ARG A 82 -18.84 -14.35 2.19
N TYR A 83 -19.58 -13.29 2.52
CA TYR A 83 -19.19 -12.34 3.57
C TYR A 83 -19.08 -13.03 4.94
N GLU A 84 -20.02 -13.92 5.28
CA GLU A 84 -19.96 -14.70 6.52
C GLU A 84 -18.76 -15.66 6.58
N LYS A 85 -18.27 -16.12 5.42
CA LYS A 85 -17.03 -16.92 5.30
C LYS A 85 -15.75 -16.09 5.25
N GLU A 86 -15.85 -14.76 5.45
CA GLU A 86 -14.73 -13.82 5.39
C GLU A 86 -13.97 -13.83 4.05
N ILE A 87 -14.67 -14.14 2.96
CA ILE A 87 -14.14 -14.10 1.61
C ILE A 87 -14.44 -12.71 1.03
N MET A 88 -13.40 -11.89 0.85
CA MET A 88 -13.57 -10.57 0.23
C MET A 88 -13.75 -10.71 -1.27
N GLU A 89 -14.98 -10.52 -1.74
CA GLU A 89 -15.28 -10.34 -3.15
C GLU A 89 -15.48 -8.85 -3.46
N PHE A 90 -14.66 -8.33 -4.36
CA PHE A 90 -14.87 -7.01 -4.94
C PHE A 90 -15.94 -7.15 -6.03
N GLY A 91 -17.20 -7.29 -5.60
CA GLY A 91 -18.37 -7.40 -6.46
C GLY A 91 -18.33 -6.35 -7.58
N THR A 92 -18.69 -6.78 -8.80
CA THR A 92 -18.77 -5.99 -10.06
C THR A 92 -18.12 -4.61 -9.95
N SER A 93 -16.79 -4.65 -9.88
CA SER A 93 -15.93 -3.53 -9.54
C SER A 93 -16.35 -2.22 -10.20
N SER A 94 -16.59 -1.18 -9.40
CA SER A 94 -16.66 0.16 -9.96
C SER A 94 -15.33 0.42 -10.68
N PRO A 95 -15.33 0.79 -11.98
CA PRO A 95 -14.11 0.93 -12.77
C PRO A 95 -13.10 1.89 -12.13
N ILE A 96 -13.59 2.86 -11.36
CA ILE A 96 -12.79 3.90 -10.71
C ILE A 96 -11.99 3.33 -9.53
N PHE A 97 -12.58 2.46 -8.71
CA PHE A 97 -11.90 1.87 -7.55
C PHE A 97 -10.78 0.92 -7.99
N THR A 98 -11.05 0.07 -8.98
CA THR A 98 -10.05 -0.88 -9.51
C THR A 98 -8.95 -0.20 -10.30
N THR A 99 -9.26 0.79 -11.14
CA THR A 99 -8.22 1.51 -11.89
C THR A 99 -7.29 2.29 -10.97
N ILE A 100 -7.79 2.95 -9.93
CA ILE A 100 -6.95 3.67 -8.97
C ILE A 100 -6.03 2.72 -8.20
N ILE A 101 -6.56 1.59 -7.70
CA ILE A 101 -5.74 0.63 -6.95
C ILE A 101 -4.71 -0.04 -7.86
N ALA A 102 -5.11 -0.43 -9.07
CA ALA A 102 -4.21 -1.05 -10.03
C ALA A 102 -3.08 -0.10 -10.48
N THR A 103 -3.40 1.16 -10.78
CA THR A 103 -2.39 2.17 -11.15
C THR A 103 -1.42 2.47 -10.01
N LEU A 104 -1.92 2.59 -8.77
CA LEU A 104 -1.06 2.79 -7.60
C LEU A 104 -0.13 1.57 -7.38
N ALA A 105 -0.66 0.35 -7.52
CA ALA A 105 0.13 -0.87 -7.41
C ALA A 105 1.23 -0.92 -8.49
N LEU A 106 0.92 -0.54 -9.73
CA LEU A 106 1.89 -0.47 -10.81
C LEU A 106 2.98 0.58 -10.54
N ILE A 107 2.63 1.78 -10.10
CA ILE A 107 3.61 2.82 -9.75
C ILE A 107 4.55 2.33 -8.65
N ASN A 108 4.01 1.72 -7.59
CA ASN A 108 4.82 1.14 -6.51
C ASN A 108 5.70 -0.01 -6.99
N LEU A 109 5.23 -0.84 -7.91
CA LEU A 109 6.03 -1.93 -8.48
C LEU A 109 7.19 -1.38 -9.32
N PHE A 110 6.93 -0.40 -10.19
CA PHE A 110 7.96 0.22 -11.02
C PHE A 110 9.00 0.94 -10.18
N SER A 111 8.59 1.66 -9.12
CA SER A 111 9.52 2.34 -8.22
C SER A 111 10.39 1.35 -7.44
N LEU A 112 9.83 0.21 -7.00
CA LEU A 112 10.59 -0.85 -6.33
C LEU A 112 11.64 -1.47 -7.26
N VAL A 113 11.24 -1.84 -8.49
CA VAL A 113 12.16 -2.41 -9.49
C VAL A 113 13.25 -1.41 -9.86
N GLY A 114 12.90 -0.13 -10.04
CA GLY A 114 13.85 0.94 -10.30
C GLY A 114 14.84 1.15 -9.14
N GLY A 115 14.34 1.16 -7.91
CA GLY A 115 15.15 1.28 -6.69
C GLY A 115 16.13 0.12 -6.54
N LEU A 116 15.66 -1.12 -6.70
CA LEU A 116 16.52 -2.31 -6.66
C LEU A 116 17.61 -2.26 -7.72
N LYS A 117 17.26 -1.92 -8.98
CA LYS A 117 18.24 -1.75 -10.05
C LYS A 117 19.32 -0.73 -9.69
N LYS A 118 18.93 0.40 -9.10
CA LYS A 118 19.89 1.43 -8.67
C LYS A 118 20.84 0.90 -7.59
N VAL A 119 20.32 0.23 -6.56
CA VAL A 119 21.13 -0.38 -5.50
C VAL A 119 22.10 -1.42 -6.05
N PHE A 120 21.66 -2.26 -7.00
CA PHE A 120 22.55 -3.24 -7.63
C PHE A 120 23.66 -2.60 -8.47
N ILE A 121 23.38 -1.49 -9.15
CA ILE A 121 24.39 -0.74 -9.91
C ILE A 121 25.39 -0.09 -8.94
N ASP A 122 24.92 0.59 -7.89
CA ASP A 122 25.76 1.23 -6.89
C ASP A 122 26.67 0.20 -6.20
N MET A 123 26.14 -0.95 -5.79
CA MET A 123 26.92 -2.05 -5.20
C MET A 123 27.98 -2.58 -6.19
N LYS A 124 27.66 -2.69 -7.47
CA LYS A 124 28.61 -3.15 -8.50
C LYS A 124 29.73 -2.15 -8.74
N LEU A 125 29.43 -0.85 -8.70
CA LEU A 125 30.42 0.22 -8.83
C LEU A 125 31.37 0.23 -7.62
N GLU A 126 30.84 0.15 -6.39
CA GLU A 126 31.65 0.06 -5.17
C GLU A 126 32.61 -1.14 -5.21
N MET A 127 32.14 -2.30 -5.67
CA MET A 127 32.99 -3.50 -5.82
C MET A 127 34.07 -3.36 -6.90
N THR A 128 33.90 -2.48 -7.88
CA THR A 128 34.87 -2.26 -8.96
C THR A 128 35.91 -1.19 -8.59
N GLU A 129 35.52 -0.16 -7.83
CA GLU A 129 36.41 0.94 -7.44
C GLU A 129 37.36 0.57 -6.28
N GLN A 130 36.90 -0.23 -5.31
CA GLN A 130 37.72 -0.72 -4.18
C GLN A 130 39.05 -1.40 -4.62
N PRO A 131 39.05 -2.37 -5.55
CA PRO A 131 40.29 -3.01 -6.00
C PRO A 131 41.17 -2.11 -6.90
N LEU A 132 40.59 -1.12 -7.60
CA LEU A 132 41.35 -0.19 -8.45
C LEU A 132 42.14 0.82 -7.62
N LEU A 133 41.55 1.36 -6.56
CA LEU A 133 42.24 2.29 -5.65
C LEU A 133 43.37 1.61 -4.87
N TYR A 134 43.17 0.34 -4.47
CA TYR A 134 44.22 -0.48 -3.86
C TYR A 134 45.41 -0.70 -4.82
N LYS A 135 45.16 -1.01 -6.11
CA LYS A 135 46.23 -1.19 -7.10
C LYS A 135 46.97 0.11 -7.44
N LEU A 136 46.29 1.25 -7.47
CA LEU A 136 46.93 2.54 -7.71
C LEU A 136 47.82 2.94 -6.52
N SER A 137 47.38 2.69 -5.29
CA SER A 137 48.17 2.91 -4.08
C SER A 137 49.44 2.05 -4.01
N SER A 138 49.43 0.83 -4.55
CA SER A 138 50.59 -0.08 -4.50
C SER A 138 51.61 0.14 -5.62
N VAL A 139 51.27 0.94 -6.63
CA VAL A 139 52.16 1.27 -7.77
C VAL A 139 52.87 2.62 -7.56
N VAL A 140 52.31 3.49 -6.71
CA VAL A 140 52.85 4.81 -6.37
C VAL A 140 53.81 4.76 -5.16
N LEU A 141 53.88 3.63 -4.44
CA LEU A 141 54.86 3.33 -3.38
C LEU A 141 55.96 2.40 -3.90
#